data_AF-A0A2T6LA06-F1
#
_entry.id   AF-A0A2T6LA06-F1
#
_cell.length_a   1.000
_cell.length_b   1.000
_cell.length_c   1.000
_cell.angle_alpha   90.00
_cell.angle_beta   90.00
_cell.angle_gamma   90.00
#
_symmetry.space_group_name_H-M   'P 1'
#
loop_
_entity.id
_entity.type
_entity.pdbx_description
1 polymer ?
#
loop_
_entity_poly.entity_id
_entity_poly.type
_entity_poly.pdbx_seq_one_letter_code
_entity_poly.pdbx_strand_id
1 'polypeptide(L)' 'MARDPDKQLLESVETRRARLTSAFLHGDLAGRRNASDNLKRLVGSIVLAAVACAGCAGYSFVQANLGGLGQ' A
#
# COMPACT_ATOMS: atom_id res chain seq x y z
N MET A 1 5.68 21.37 -37.81
CA MET A 1 4.85 20.19 -37.45
C MET A 1 5.79 19.07 -37.01
N ALA A 2 6.12 19.02 -35.72
CA ALA A 2 7.01 18.01 -35.13
C ALA A 2 6.46 17.55 -33.76
N ARG A 3 5.13 17.61 -33.58
CA ARG A 3 4.45 17.42 -32.29
C ARG A 3 3.70 16.08 -32.19
N ASP A 4 3.50 15.44 -33.33
CA ASP A 4 2.86 14.14 -33.49
C ASP A 4 3.76 12.94 -33.10
N PRO A 5 5.08 12.92 -33.37
CA PRO A 5 5.93 11.78 -33.01
C PRO A 5 6.12 11.65 -31.48
N ASP A 6 6.27 12.77 -30.76
CA ASP A 6 6.41 12.76 -29.30
C ASP A 6 5.12 12.28 -28.61
N LYS A 7 3.96 12.63 -29.16
CA LYS A 7 2.67 12.15 -28.67
C LYS A 7 2.53 10.64 -28.77
N GLN A 8 2.95 10.05 -29.89
CA GLN A 8 2.94 8.59 -30.05
C GLN A 8 3.88 7.89 -29.06
N LEU A 9 5.05 8.48 -28.79
CA LEU A 9 5.97 7.94 -27.79
C LEU A 9 5.37 8.01 -26.38
N LEU A 10 4.78 9.14 -26.00
CA LEU A 10 4.14 9.31 -24.70
C LEU A 10 3.00 8.30 -24.49
N GLU A 11 2.14 8.11 -25.48
CA GLU A 11 1.03 7.14 -25.40
C GLU A 11 1.54 5.70 -25.28
N SER A 12 2.63 5.36 -25.97
CA SER A 12 3.27 4.04 -25.89
C SER A 12 3.95 3.78 -24.53
N VAL A 13 4.60 4.80 -23.95
CA VAL A 13 5.26 4.73 -22.64
C VAL A 13 4.22 4.70 -21.53
N GLU A 14 3.15 5.48 -21.64
CA GLU A 14 2.03 5.46 -20.71
C GLU A 14 1.39 4.07 -20.67
N THR A 15 1.11 3.47 -21.83
CA THR A 15 0.56 2.11 -21.93
C THR A 15 1.52 1.08 -21.32
N ARG A 16 2.83 1.17 -21.60
CA ARG A 16 3.83 0.26 -21.05
C ARG A 16 3.96 0.41 -19.53
N ARG A 17 3.97 1.64 -19.02
CA ARG A 17 4.02 1.95 -17.59
C ARG A 17 2.75 1.51 -16.88
N ALA A 18 1.59 1.70 -17.49
CA ALA A 18 0.31 1.24 -16.97
C ALA A 18 0.27 -0.29 -16.86
N ARG A 19 0.77 -1.02 -17.87
CA ARG A 19 0.86 -2.50 -17.84
C ARG A 19 1.86 -3.00 -16.79
N LEU A 20 3.01 -2.33 -16.63
CA LEU A 20 3.99 -2.65 -15.58
C LEU A 20 3.46 -2.33 -14.19
N THR A 21 2.77 -1.20 -14.03
CA THR A 21 2.14 -0.80 -12.76
C THR A 21 1.01 -1.75 -12.41
N SER A 22 0.18 -2.14 -13.38
CA SER A 22 -0.85 -3.14 -13.17
C SER A 22 -0.25 -4.49 -12.82
N ALA A 23 0.86 -4.92 -13.46
CA ALA A 23 1.55 -6.17 -13.15
C ALA A 23 2.30 -6.12 -11.80
N PHE A 24 2.81 -4.95 -11.41
CA PHE A 24 3.45 -4.76 -10.11
C PHE A 24 2.41 -4.74 -8.99
N LEU A 25 1.25 -4.12 -9.23
CA LEU A 25 0.12 -4.09 -8.28
C LEU A 25 -0.66 -5.41 -8.25
N HIS A 26 -0.72 -6.16 -9.35
CA HIS A 26 -1.56 -7.37 -9.47
C HIS A 26 -0.78 -8.69 -9.62
N GLY A 27 0.54 -8.68 -9.79
CA GLY A 27 1.32 -9.88 -10.07
C GLY A 27 0.95 -10.54 -11.41
N ASP A 28 1.77 -11.51 -11.82
CA ASP A 28 1.60 -12.32 -13.04
C ASP A 28 0.15 -12.80 -13.29
N LEU A 29 -0.32 -12.72 -14.54
CA LEU A 29 -1.71 -12.94 -14.96
C LEU A 29 -2.31 -14.31 -14.57
N ALA A 30 -1.52 -15.28 -14.10
CA ALA A 30 -1.99 -16.56 -13.59
C ALA A 30 -2.72 -16.48 -12.23
N GLY A 31 -2.61 -15.35 -11.51
CA GLY A 31 -2.99 -15.24 -10.09
C GLY A 31 -4.27 -14.45 -9.75
N ARG A 32 -5.24 -14.22 -10.66
CA ARG A 32 -6.38 -13.30 -10.41
C ARG A 32 -7.16 -13.51 -9.09
N ARG A 33 -7.22 -14.73 -8.54
CA ARG A 33 -7.80 -14.99 -7.20
C ARG A 33 -6.82 -14.66 -6.08
N ASN A 34 -5.61 -15.23 -6.15
CA ASN A 34 -4.54 -15.01 -5.18
C ASN A 34 -4.08 -13.54 -5.08
N ALA A 35 -4.09 -12.77 -6.16
CA ALA A 35 -3.67 -11.36 -6.15
C ALA A 35 -4.61 -10.51 -5.29
N SER A 36 -5.92 -10.73 -5.43
CA SER A 36 -6.91 -10.04 -4.59
C SER A 36 -6.80 -10.41 -3.11
N ASP A 37 -6.47 -11.67 -2.82
CA ASP A 37 -6.25 -12.15 -1.45
C ASP A 37 -4.95 -11.62 -0.85
N ASN A 38 -3.85 -11.59 -1.61
CA ASN A 38 -2.58 -11.01 -1.16
C ASN A 38 -2.70 -9.49 -0.96
N LEU A 39 -3.42 -8.78 -1.82
CA LEU A 39 -3.67 -7.35 -1.65
C LEU A 39 -4.52 -7.08 -0.40
N LYS A 40 -5.59 -7.86 -0.18
CA LYS A 40 -6.37 -7.80 1.05
C LYS A 40 -5.53 -8.14 2.28
N ARG A 41 -4.64 -9.14 2.20
CA ARG A 41 -3.74 -9.53 3.29
C ARG A 41 -2.71 -8.44 3.59
N LEU A 42 -2.20 -7.76 2.57
CA LEU A 42 -1.25 -6.66 2.71
C LEU A 42 -1.90 -5.41 3.30
N VAL A 43 -3.08 -5.03 2.82
CA VAL A 43 -3.88 -3.95 3.43
C VAL A 43 -4.21 -4.32 4.88
N GLY A 44 -4.63 -5.56 5.13
CA GLY A 44 -4.91 -6.07 6.47
C GLY A 44 -3.68 -5.98 7.39
N SER A 45 -2.49 -6.37 6.92
CA SER A 45 -1.26 -6.29 7.73
C SER A 45 -0.84 -4.86 8.02
N ILE A 46 -1.02 -3.94 7.07
CA ILE A 46 -0.74 -2.51 7.26
C ILE A 46 -1.66 -1.94 8.34
N VAL A 47 -2.96 -2.22 8.25
CA VAL A 47 -3.95 -1.79 9.26
C VAL A 47 -3.61 -2.38 10.62
N LEU A 48 -3.28 -3.67 10.70
CA LEU A 48 -2.91 -4.33 11.95
C LEU A 48 -1.66 -3.71 12.59
N ALA A 49 -0.63 -3.43 11.78
CA ALA A 49 0.60 -2.77 12.25
C ALA A 49 0.33 -1.35 12.76
N ALA A 50 -0.50 -0.57 12.06
CA ALA A 50 -0.89 0.77 12.48
C ALA A 50 -1.63 0.75 13.82
N VAL A 51 -2.61 -0.16 13.97
CA VAL A 51 -3.36 -0.33 15.22
C VAL A 51 -2.47 -0.81 16.36
N ALA A 52 -1.55 -1.74 16.10
CA ALA A 52 -0.59 -2.20 17.11
C ALA A 52 0.31 -1.06 17.59
N CYS A 53 0.81 -0.24 16.67
CA CYS A 53 1.66 0.90 17.00
C CYS A 53 0.88 1.97 17.82
N ALA A 54 -0.34 2.30 17.38
CA ALA A 54 -1.22 3.20 18.11
C ALA A 54 -1.61 2.66 19.50
N GLY A 55 -1.88 1.36 19.59
CA GLY A 55 -2.19 0.67 20.84
C GLY A 55 -1.02 0.67 21.82
N CYS A 56 0.20 0.37 21.37
CA CYS A 56 1.40 0.45 22.20
C CYS A 56 1.66 1.87 22.72
N ALA A 57 1.57 2.88 21.84
CA ALA A 57 1.76 4.28 22.23
C ALA A 57 0.67 4.74 23.21
N GLY A 58 -0.60 4.37 22.97
CA GLY A 58 -1.71 4.68 23.85
C GLY A 58 -1.63 3.98 25.20
N TYR A 59 -1.24 2.70 25.22
CA TYR A 59 -1.06 1.93 26.45
C TYR A 59 0.04 2.54 27.33
N SER A 60 1.16 2.96 26.73
CA SER A 60 2.23 3.66 27.45
C SER A 60 1.72 4.94 28.12
N PHE A 61 0.90 5.74 27.42
CA PHE A 61 0.30 6.94 27.98
C PHE A 61 -0.67 6.64 29.12
N VAL A 62 -1.57 5.66 28.96
CA VAL A 62 -2.51 5.27 30.01
C VAL A 62 -1.76 4.77 31.24
N GLN A 63 -0.76 3.89 31.06
CA GLN A 63 0.03 3.36 32.17
C GLN A 63 0.81 4.46 32.90
N ALA A 64 1.39 5.43 32.17
CA ALA A 64 2.08 6.57 32.77
C ALA A 64 1.13 7.48 33.58
N ASN A 65 -0.10 7.72 33.10
CA ASN A 65 -1.06 8.61 33.76
C ASN A 65 -1.84 7.91 34.89
N LEU A 66 -2.15 6.61 34.76
CA LEU A 66 -2.84 5.84 35.81
C LEU A 66 -1.87 5.30 36.86
N GLY A 67 -0.69 4.83 36.46
CA GLY A 67 0.35 4.30 37.36
C GLY A 67 1.07 5.39 38.14
N GLY A 68 1.10 6.63 37.64
CA GLY A 68 1.66 7.80 38.32
C GLY A 68 0.84 8.30 39.51
N LEU A 69 -0.39 7.82 39.72
CA LEU A 69 -1.19 8.11 40.92
C LEU A 69 -0.99 7.08 42.06
N GLY A 70 -0.12 6.09 41.85
CA GLY A 70 0.18 5.02 42.82
C GLY A 70 1.60 5.00 43.38
N GLN A 71 2.44 5.99 43.04
CA GLN A 71 3.74 6.29 43.66
C GLN A 71 3.64 7.65 44.36
#